data_AF-A0A8C4TY03-F1
#
_entry.id   AF-A0A8C4TY03-F1
#
_cell.length_a   1.000
_cell.length_b   1.000
_cell.length_c   1.000
_cell.angle_alpha   90.00
_cell.angle_beta   90.00
_cell.angle_gamma   90.00
#
_symmetry.space_group_name_H-M   'P 1'
#
loop_
_entity.id
_entity.type
_entity.pdbx_description
1 polymer ?
#
loop_
_entity_poly.entity_id
_entity_poly.type
_entity_poly.pdbx_seq_one_letter_code
_entity_poly.pdbx_strand_id
1 'polypeptide(L)'
;MQQHSGQHLITAVAEQMFGFKTTSWELGRQRSVIELDTPSMTAEQIETLERSVNEKIRERVPVVVRELAADDPEIETPSRNWPPL
;
A
#
# COMPACT_ATOMS: atom_id res chain seq x y z
N MET A 1 -9.34 -7.76 8.04
CA MET A 1 -8.10 -7.11 8.47
C MET A 1 -6.90 -7.46 7.58
N GLN A 2 -6.48 -8.73 7.45
CA GLN A 2 -5.29 -9.09 6.64
C GLN A 2 -5.30 -8.53 5.21
N GLN A 3 -6.38 -8.74 4.46
CA GLN A 3 -6.48 -8.28 3.06
C GLN A 3 -6.43 -6.76 2.92
N HIS A 4 -7.00 -6.03 3.89
CA HIS A 4 -7.01 -4.58 3.88
C HIS A 4 -5.61 -4.03 4.15
N SER A 5 -4.91 -4.53 5.18
CA SER A 5 -3.52 -4.15 5.44
C SER A 5 -2.59 -4.53 4.29
N GLY A 6 -2.82 -5.69 3.66
CA GLY A 6 -2.11 -6.12 2.46
C GLY A 6 -2.30 -5.16 1.29
N GLN A 7 -3.52 -4.69 1.06
CA GLN A 7 -3.79 -3.68 0.03
C GLN A 7 -3.00 -2.39 0.25
N HIS A 8 -3.02 -1.82 1.46
CA HIS A 8 -2.26 -0.61 1.77
C HIS A 8 -0.76 -0.78 1.49
N LEU A 9 -0.20 -1.93 1.89
CA LEU A 9 1.21 -2.21 1.67
C LEU A 9 1.54 -2.37 0.17
N ILE A 10 0.76 -3.14 -0.57
CA ILE A 10 0.97 -3.35 -2.02
C ILE A 10 0.90 -2.02 -2.77
N THR A 11 -0.12 -1.20 -2.51
CA THR A 11 -0.30 0.13 -3.11
C THR A 11 0.90 1.04 -2.82
N ALA A 12 1.38 1.08 -1.57
CA ALA A 12 2.51 1.93 -1.20
C ALA A 12 3.80 1.51 -1.91
N VAL A 13 4.08 0.20 -1.97
CA VAL A 13 5.28 -0.32 -2.63
C VAL A 13 5.22 -0.13 -4.15
N ALA A 14 4.05 -0.35 -4.77
CA ALA A 14 3.87 -0.14 -6.21
C ALA A 14 4.09 1.32 -6.61
N GLU A 15 3.56 2.27 -5.83
CA GLU A 15 3.77 3.70 -6.06
C GLU A 15 5.24 4.08 -5.84
N GLN A 16 5.90 3.57 -4.79
CA GLN A 16 7.31 3.88 -4.53
C GLN A 16 8.24 3.32 -5.62
N MET A 17 8.02 2.09 -6.07
CA MET A 17 8.92 1.42 -7.02
C MET A 17 8.70 1.86 -8.46
N PHE A 18 7.45 2.11 -8.85
CA PHE A 18 7.09 2.31 -10.26
C PHE A 18 6.28 3.58 -10.52
N GLY A 19 5.91 4.34 -9.49
CA GLY A 19 5.05 5.52 -9.63
C GLY A 19 3.57 5.20 -9.91
N PHE A 20 3.16 3.93 -9.82
CA PHE A 20 1.80 3.51 -10.12
C PHE A 20 0.87 3.79 -8.94
N LYS A 21 0.00 4.79 -9.10
CA LYS A 21 -1.02 5.14 -8.09
C LYS A 21 -2.14 4.12 -8.10
N THR A 22 -2.79 3.89 -6.96
CA THR A 22 -4.00 3.06 -6.92
C THR A 22 -5.23 3.87 -7.32
N THR A 23 -6.01 3.33 -8.25
CA THR A 23 -7.25 3.94 -8.75
C THR A 23 -8.48 3.39 -8.03
N SER A 24 -8.49 2.07 -7.77
CA SER A 24 -9.57 1.39 -7.06
C SER A 24 -9.07 0.12 -6.38
N TRP A 25 -9.90 -0.46 -5.50
CA TRP A 25 -9.66 -1.76 -4.90
C TRP A 25 -10.98 -2.40 -4.46
N GLU A 26 -11.00 -3.73 -4.41
CA GLU A 26 -12.10 -4.53 -3.88
C GLU A 26 -11.54 -5.64 -2.99
N LEU A 27 -12.08 -5.81 -1.79
CA LEU A 27 -11.71 -6.89 -0.87
C LEU A 27 -12.84 -7.92 -0.77
N GLY A 28 -12.96 -8.74 -1.81
CA GLY A 28 -13.98 -9.78 -1.89
C GLY A 28 -13.72 -10.97 -0.96
N ARG A 29 -14.73 -11.83 -0.81
CA ARG A 29 -14.67 -13.00 0.10
C ARG A 29 -13.64 -14.05 -0.30
N GLN A 30 -13.44 -14.25 -1.61
CA GLN A 30 -12.50 -15.24 -2.15
C GLN A 30 -11.28 -14.60 -2.82
N ARG A 31 -11.44 -13.39 -3.36
CA ARG A 31 -10.41 -12.69 -4.12
C ARG A 31 -10.45 -11.21 -3.77
N SER A 32 -9.27 -10.60 -3.69
CA SER A 32 -9.10 -9.16 -3.62
C SER A 32 -8.49 -8.65 -4.93
N VAL A 33 -8.84 -7.43 -5.31
CA VAL A 33 -8.37 -6.75 -6.53
C VAL A 33 -7.84 -5.38 -6.13
N ILE A 34 -6.71 -4.99 -6.72
CA ILE A 34 -6.13 -3.66 -6.62
C ILE A 34 -5.90 -3.19 -8.05
N GLU A 35 -6.45 -2.04 -8.40
CA GLU A 35 -6.25 -1.42 -9.71
C GLU A 35 -5.22 -0.31 -9.60
N LEU A 36 -4.27 -0.30 -10.54
CA LEU A 36 -3.17 0.65 -10.58
C LEU A 36 -3.28 1.50 -11.85
N ASP A 37 -2.88 2.76 -11.75
CA ASP A 37 -2.84 3.75 -12.84
C ASP A 37 -1.67 3.46 -13.78
N THR A 38 -1.79 2.35 -14.50
CA THR A 38 -0.86 1.92 -15.55
C THR A 38 -1.61 1.04 -16.56
N PRO A 39 -1.35 1.15 -17.87
CA PRO A 39 -1.99 0.30 -18.86
C PRO A 39 -1.59 -1.17 -18.74
N SER A 40 -0.42 -1.48 -18.16
CA SER A 40 0.05 -2.85 -17.94
C SER A 40 1.19 -2.92 -16.93
N MET A 41 1.45 -4.11 -16.40
CA MET A 41 2.67 -4.45 -15.68
C MET A 41 3.34 -5.64 -16.34
N THR A 42 4.66 -5.60 -16.46
CA THR A 42 5.44 -6.76 -16.92
C THR A 42 5.45 -7.85 -15.85
N ALA A 43 5.69 -9.10 -16.26
CA ALA A 43 5.82 -10.21 -15.32
C ALA A 43 6.94 -9.98 -14.28
N GLU A 44 8.07 -9.38 -14.70
CA GLU A 44 9.18 -9.04 -13.83
C GLU A 44 8.80 -7.96 -12.80
N GLN A 45 8.04 -6.93 -13.19
CA GLN A 45 7.55 -5.93 -12.23
C GLN A 45 6.60 -6.54 -11.20
N ILE A 46 5.73 -7.46 -11.62
CA ILE A 46 4.81 -8.17 -10.71
C ILE A 46 5.62 -9.01 -9.70
N GLU A 47 6.58 -9.80 -10.16
CA GLU A 47 7.43 -10.62 -9.29
C GLU A 47 8.24 -9.76 -8.32
N THR A 48 8.80 -8.65 -8.81
CA THR A 48 9.58 -7.73 -7.98
C THR A 48 8.70 -7.06 -6.91
N LEU A 49 7.49 -6.64 -7.28
CA LEU A 49 6.51 -6.08 -6.34
C LEU A 49 6.15 -7.09 -5.26
N GLU A 50 5.81 -8.32 -5.64
CA GLU A 50 5.47 -9.40 -4.72
C GLU A 50 6.60 -9.68 -3.73
N ARG A 51 7.84 -9.76 -4.22
CA ARG A 51 9.02 -10.01 -3.39
C ARG A 51 9.23 -8.89 -2.36
N SER A 52 9.20 -7.64 -2.82
CA SER A 52 9.38 -6.45 -1.97
C SER A 52 8.29 -6.35 -0.89
N VAL A 53 7.03 -6.58 -1.25
CA VAL A 53 5.92 -6.61 -0.28
C VAL A 53 6.14 -7.69 0.78
N ASN A 54 6.55 -8.89 0.37
CA ASN A 54 6.82 -9.97 1.31
C ASN A 54 8.03 -9.69 2.21
N GLU A 55 9.05 -8.97 1.73
CA GLU A 55 10.17 -8.51 2.56
C GLU A 55 9.67 -7.54 3.64
N LYS A 56 8.82 -6.57 3.30
CA LYS A 56 8.22 -5.65 4.28
C LYS A 56 7.34 -6.35 5.31
N ILE A 57 6.65 -7.43 4.93
CA ILE A 57 5.94 -8.28 5.89
C ILE A 57 6.93 -8.94 6.86
N ARG A 58 8.07 -9.45 6.38
CA ARG A 58 9.11 -10.10 7.21
C ARG A 58 9.84 -9.12 8.12
N GLU A 59 10.02 -7.88 7.69
CA GLU A 59 10.54 -6.77 8.51
C GLU A 59 9.60 -6.40 9.67
N ARG A 60 8.33 -6.86 9.62
CA ARG A 60 7.29 -6.57 10.63
C ARG A 60 7.08 -5.07 10.82
N VAL A 61 7.02 -4.33 9.70
CA VAL A 61 6.75 -2.89 9.71
C VAL A 61 5.46 -2.63 10.52
N PRO A 62 5.50 -1.78 11.56
CA PRO A 62 4.36 -1.56 12.44
C PRO A 62 3.25 -0.81 11.70
N VAL A 63 2.00 -1.26 11.91
CA VAL A 63 0.80 -0.54 11.47
C VAL A 63 0.25 0.24 12.66
N VAL A 64 0.22 1.56 12.56
CA VAL A 64 -0.27 2.46 13.61
C VAL A 64 -1.48 3.22 13.09
N VAL A 65 -2.57 3.20 13.86
CA VAL A 65 -3.76 4.00 13.60
C VAL A 65 -3.77 5.15 14.61
N ARG A 66 -3.94 6.37 14.13
CA ARG A 66 -4.15 7.57 14.95
C ARG A 66 -5.52 8.14 14.62
N GLU A 67 -6.28 8.44 15.64
CA GLU A 67 -7.51 9.23 15.52
C GLU A 67 -7.14 10.69 15.79
N LEU A 68 -7.51 11.58 14.88
CA LEU A 68 -7.29 13.02 14.99
C LEU A 68 -8.64 13.71 15.16
N ALA A 69 -8.68 14.79 15.95
CA ALA A 69 -9.85 15.64 16.05
C ALA A 69 -10.07 16.39 14.73
N ALA A 70 -11.32 16.72 14.37
CA ALA A 70 -11.64 17.33 13.08
C ALA A 70 -10.96 18.69 12.83
N ASP A 71 -10.55 19.38 13.90
CA ASP A 71 -9.83 20.65 13.89
C ASP A 71 -8.32 20.50 14.13
N ASP A 72 -7.82 19.25 14.21
CA ASP A 72 -6.41 18.97 14.38
C ASP A 72 -5.64 19.39 13.09
N PRO A 73 -4.65 20.29 13.19
CA PRO A 73 -3.89 20.75 12.02
C PRO A 73 -3.13 19.62 11.31
N GLU A 74 -2.88 18.48 11.97
CA GLU A 74 -2.25 17.32 11.34
C GLU A 74 -3.14 16.61 10.32
N ILE A 75 -4.46 16.88 10.28
CA ILE A 75 -5.38 16.30 9.28
C ILE A 75 -4.95 16.61 7.85
N GLU A 76 -4.42 17.81 7.59
CA GLU A 76 -3.97 18.23 6.27
C GLU A 76 -2.62 17.61 5.85
N THR A 77 -1.93 16.97 6.81
CA THR A 77 -0.67 16.28 6.58
C THR A 77 -0.85 14.79 6.91
N PRO A 78 -1.43 13.99 5.99
CA PRO A 78 -1.48 12.55 6.18
C PRO A 78 -0.05 12.04 6.31
N SER A 79 0.33 11.64 7.52
CA SER A 79 1.66 11.09 7.77
C SER A 79 1.74 9.73 7.09
N ARG A 80 2.26 9.68 5.86
CA ARG A 80 2.83 8.45 5.29
C ARG A 80 4.15 8.23 6.02
N ASN A 81 4.07 7.85 7.29
CA ASN A 81 5.21 7.52 8.14
C ASN A 81 5.83 6.21 7.67
N TRP A 82 6.44 6.25 6.48
CA TRP A 82 7.39 5.24 6.05
C TRP A 82 8.76 5.69 6.57
N PRO A 83 9.48 4.87 7.36
CA PRO A 83 10.88 5.16 7.59
C PRO A 83 11.58 5.24 6.22
N PRO A 84 12.38 6.27 5.92
CA PRO A 84 13.20 6.25 4.72
C PRO A 84 14.08 4.98 4.77
N LEU A 85 14.17 4.28 3.63
CA LEU A 85 15.02 3.10 3.50
C LEU A 85 16.49 3.43 3.82
#